data_AF-A0A9R1PGP9-F1
#
_entry.id   AF-A0A9R1PGP9-F1
#
_cell.length_a   1.000
_cell.length_b   1.000
_cell.length_c   1.000
_cell.angle_alpha   90.00
_cell.angle_beta   90.00
_cell.angle_gamma   90.00
#
_symmetry.space_group_name_H-M   'P 1'
#
loop_
_entity.id
_entity.type
_entity.pdbx_description
1 polymer ?
#
loop_
_entity_poly.entity_id
_entity_poly.type
_entity_poly.pdbx_seq_one_letter_code
_entity_poly.pdbx_strand_id
1 'polypeptide(L)'
;MQPPLELSPPAPAPREVVVAEWPSKKICHCLVSTSASSEHRVWADLPDSLLHLIIALLSSFHDLLAFTGTCHSWRAAVFSFPSSIYAFVFPPLHLKAGLRKANRDYGTWYYLLSNYKWRLCDPVRTDLSLRRSAPRNAPNYMRYLGCSYGHLIFSCLEHLLLVDVYTCTKVKLPKLQANSGCAIYCGILMAPLSSSSSCLLLFSKSSMFQWQVGTNSWTEYPLVSEQFFVQIVLFKGQLFAIDFPHTLKTISLAPHPSVQEVDVVWGEDIVVGLNYDPWLVVCGDMLLMVDLVDDLISNGTFQVFRFDSSAEPAKWTKMEKLENWALFLSLDRMSPTFSCMSPERWGGKSNCIYLPSVSKDSDEPWIAVELGQAVYSTSRSNSYILGGRSNQLESLWVLPSLVYGVRQ
;
A
#
# COMPACT_ATOMS: atom_id res chain seq x y z
N MET A 1 -56.00 26.84 -37.23
CA MET A 1 -55.79 28.22 -36.77
C MET A 1 -54.56 28.24 -35.88
N GLN A 2 -53.52 28.97 -36.30
CA GLN A 2 -52.26 29.13 -35.56
C GLN A 2 -52.50 29.89 -34.25
N PRO A 3 -51.83 29.50 -33.13
CA PRO A 3 -51.65 30.39 -32.00
C PRO A 3 -50.40 31.29 -32.19
N PRO A 4 -50.35 32.47 -31.53
CA PRO A 4 -49.53 33.60 -31.95
C PRO A 4 -48.10 33.58 -31.38
N LEU A 5 -47.21 34.28 -32.09
CA LEU A 5 -45.83 34.60 -31.69
C LEU A 5 -45.80 35.43 -30.40
N GLU A 6 -45.09 34.95 -29.38
CA GLU A 6 -44.64 35.77 -28.25
C GLU A 6 -43.20 36.26 -28.47
N LEU A 7 -43.05 37.59 -28.36
CA LEU A 7 -41.81 38.35 -28.46
C LEU A 7 -41.00 38.26 -27.16
N SER A 8 -39.70 37.98 -27.28
CA SER A 8 -38.76 37.96 -26.15
C SER A 8 -38.48 39.38 -25.61
N PRO A 9 -38.34 39.57 -24.27
CA PRO A 9 -37.99 40.86 -23.67
C PRO A 9 -36.47 41.17 -23.72
N PRO A 10 -36.06 42.45 -23.64
CA PRO A 10 -34.67 42.89 -23.85
C PRO A 10 -33.77 42.68 -22.64
N ALA A 11 -32.46 42.54 -22.90
CA ALA A 11 -31.40 42.36 -21.91
C ALA A 11 -31.18 43.61 -21.04
N PRO A 12 -30.89 43.47 -19.72
CA PRO A 12 -30.64 44.60 -18.85
C PRO A 12 -29.19 45.13 -18.96
N ALA A 13 -29.07 46.46 -19.01
CA ALA A 13 -27.82 47.23 -19.04
C ALA A 13 -27.07 47.22 -17.68
N PRO A 14 -25.73 47.40 -17.66
CA PRO A 14 -24.94 47.32 -16.44
C PRO A 14 -25.12 48.57 -15.56
N ARG A 15 -25.36 48.36 -14.25
CA ARG A 15 -25.37 49.43 -13.24
C ARG A 15 -23.98 49.57 -12.61
N GLU A 16 -23.38 50.75 -12.77
CA GLU A 16 -22.29 51.26 -11.93
C GLU A 16 -22.83 51.58 -10.52
N VAL A 17 -22.14 51.13 -9.47
CA VAL A 17 -22.32 51.67 -8.10
C VAL A 17 -20.97 51.79 -7.39
N VAL A 18 -20.46 53.02 -7.42
CA VAL A 18 -19.87 53.85 -6.35
C VAL A 18 -19.11 53.13 -5.22
N VAL A 19 -17.80 53.42 -5.19
CA VAL A 19 -16.84 53.15 -4.11
C VAL A 19 -17.14 54.04 -2.89
N ALA A 20 -17.20 53.44 -1.71
CA ALA A 20 -17.23 54.16 -0.44
C ALA A 20 -15.81 54.51 0.02
N GLU A 21 -15.49 55.80 0.05
CA GLU A 21 -14.32 56.37 0.73
C GLU A 21 -14.57 56.52 2.23
N TRP A 22 -13.56 56.20 3.06
CA TRP A 22 -13.43 56.75 4.41
C TRP A 22 -11.96 56.67 4.92
N PRO A 23 -11.56 57.51 5.90
CA PRO A 23 -10.81 58.73 5.61
C PRO A 23 -9.34 58.66 6.00
N SER A 24 -8.55 59.46 5.29
CA SER A 24 -7.13 59.72 5.54
C SER A 24 -6.88 60.39 6.90
N LYS A 25 -6.01 59.79 7.73
CA LYS A 25 -5.17 60.53 8.69
C LYS A 25 -3.72 60.06 8.58
N LYS A 26 -2.91 60.90 7.93
CA LYS A 26 -1.44 60.84 7.95
C LYS A 26 -0.93 61.35 9.29
N ILE A 27 -0.03 60.60 9.94
CA ILE A 27 1.04 61.16 10.76
C ILE A 27 2.34 60.45 10.37
N CYS A 28 3.40 61.25 10.34
CA CYS A 28 4.57 61.18 9.50
C CYS A 28 5.72 60.28 9.98
N HIS A 29 6.46 59.79 8.97
CA HIS A 29 7.91 59.58 8.86
C HIS A 29 8.69 58.85 9.98
N CYS A 30 9.25 57.69 9.62
CA CYS A 30 10.70 57.48 9.59
C CYS A 30 11.05 56.48 8.47
N LEU A 31 11.73 56.97 7.45
CA LEU A 31 12.36 56.18 6.38
C LEU A 31 13.53 55.41 6.99
N VAL A 32 13.44 54.08 7.03
CA VAL A 32 14.61 53.21 6.99
C VAL A 32 14.48 52.38 5.73
N SER A 33 15.45 52.58 4.85
CA SER A 33 15.60 51.91 3.57
C SER A 33 15.59 50.39 3.73
N THR A 34 14.50 49.74 3.36
CA THR A 34 14.54 48.33 2.99
C THR A 34 14.71 48.25 1.48
N SER A 35 15.92 47.87 1.11
CA SER A 35 16.31 47.37 -0.20
C SER A 35 15.21 46.51 -0.83
N ALA A 36 14.93 46.77 -2.10
CA ALA A 36 14.13 45.92 -2.96
C ALA A 36 14.63 44.48 -2.93
N SER A 37 13.97 43.61 -2.17
CA SER A 37 14.15 42.15 -2.25
C SER A 37 12.95 41.42 -1.62
N SER A 38 11.74 41.55 -2.16
CA SER A 38 10.60 40.80 -1.59
C SER A 38 9.45 40.47 -2.54
N GLU A 39 9.71 40.28 -3.84
CA GLU A 39 8.66 39.81 -4.77
C GLU A 39 8.65 38.29 -4.99
N HIS A 40 9.42 37.48 -4.25
CA HIS A 40 9.62 36.05 -4.60
C HIS A 40 9.40 35.05 -3.44
N ARG A 41 8.49 35.32 -2.49
CA ARG A 41 8.12 34.33 -1.44
C ARG A 41 6.66 33.90 -1.38
N VAL A 42 5.82 34.36 -2.31
CA VAL A 42 4.37 34.06 -2.33
C VAL A 42 4.06 32.56 -2.21
N TRP A 43 4.84 31.70 -2.88
CA TRP A 43 4.63 30.25 -2.85
C TRP A 43 5.11 29.56 -1.56
N ALA A 44 6.15 30.09 -0.90
CA ALA A 44 6.66 29.52 0.35
C ALA A 44 5.73 29.79 1.53
N ASP A 45 4.96 30.88 1.45
CA ASP A 45 4.07 31.38 2.49
C ASP A 45 2.60 30.91 2.31
N LEU A 46 2.35 29.93 1.43
CA LEU A 46 1.03 29.33 1.29
C LEU A 46 0.57 28.66 2.60
N PRO A 47 -0.69 28.85 3.01
CA PRO A 47 -1.24 28.16 4.18
C PRO A 47 -1.34 26.64 3.95
N ASP A 48 -1.16 25.87 5.03
CA ASP A 48 -1.21 24.40 5.02
C ASP A 48 -2.48 23.84 4.37
N SER A 49 -3.63 24.50 4.57
CA SER A 49 -4.90 24.08 3.96
C SER A 49 -4.87 24.08 2.44
N LEU A 50 -4.21 25.06 1.81
CA LEU A 50 -4.03 25.10 0.36
C LEU A 50 -3.01 24.06 -0.09
N LEU A 51 -1.92 23.87 0.66
CA LEU A 51 -0.93 22.83 0.37
C LEU A 51 -1.56 21.43 0.43
N HIS A 52 -2.45 21.18 1.40
CA HIS A 52 -3.21 19.93 1.54
C HIS A 52 -4.18 19.71 0.38
N LEU A 53 -4.81 20.77 -0.15
CA LEU A 53 -5.62 20.68 -1.37
C LEU A 53 -4.77 20.33 -2.59
N ILE A 54 -3.58 20.92 -2.74
CA ILE A 54 -2.67 20.58 -3.83
C ILE A 54 -2.23 19.11 -3.70
N ILE A 55 -1.85 18.67 -2.50
CA ILE A 55 -1.48 17.28 -2.21
C ILE A 55 -2.60 16.32 -2.62
N ALA A 56 -3.86 16.64 -2.30
CA ALA A 56 -5.01 15.80 -2.64
C ALA A 56 -5.32 15.71 -4.15
N LEU A 57 -4.70 16.58 -4.95
CA LEU A 57 -4.81 16.59 -6.42
C LEU A 57 -3.62 15.89 -7.11
N LEU A 58 -2.54 15.60 -6.39
CA LEU A 58 -1.42 14.86 -6.97
C LEU A 58 -1.87 13.43 -7.28
N SER A 59 -1.58 12.97 -8.49
CA SER A 59 -1.93 11.63 -8.96
C SER A 59 -0.71 10.70 -9.03
N SER A 60 0.51 11.26 -9.06
CA SER A 60 1.77 10.54 -9.21
C SER A 60 2.67 10.68 -7.98
N PHE A 61 3.43 9.62 -7.68
CA PHE A 61 4.46 9.68 -6.65
C PHE A 61 5.60 10.63 -7.03
N HIS A 62 5.91 10.76 -8.33
CA HIS A 62 6.93 11.71 -8.80
C HIS A 62 6.52 13.16 -8.54
N ASP A 63 5.23 13.47 -8.68
CA ASP A 63 4.73 14.81 -8.39
C ASP A 63 4.78 15.09 -6.88
N LEU A 64 4.54 14.08 -6.03
CA LEU A 64 4.77 14.18 -4.59
C LEU A 64 6.25 14.44 -4.25
N LEU A 65 7.18 13.80 -4.95
CA LEU A 65 8.61 14.08 -4.79
C LEU A 65 8.98 15.50 -5.22
N ALA A 66 8.44 15.99 -6.34
CA ALA A 66 8.65 17.37 -6.78
C ALA A 66 8.08 18.37 -5.75
N PHE A 67 6.88 18.08 -5.23
CA PHE A 67 6.22 18.87 -4.20
C PHE A 67 7.08 18.95 -2.93
N THR A 68 7.54 17.81 -2.40
CA THR A 68 8.44 17.77 -1.22
C THR A 68 9.82 18.37 -1.49
N GLY A 69 10.23 18.46 -2.77
CA GLY A 69 11.46 19.10 -3.21
C GLY A 69 11.39 20.64 -3.27
N THR A 70 10.19 21.22 -3.24
CA THR A 70 9.98 22.66 -3.50
C THR A 70 10.60 23.56 -2.42
N CYS A 71 10.16 23.43 -1.16
CA CYS A 71 10.75 24.16 -0.03
C CYS A 71 10.44 23.45 1.30
N HIS A 72 10.93 24.00 2.42
CA HIS A 72 10.69 23.43 3.75
C HIS A 72 9.20 23.39 4.13
N SER A 73 8.46 24.48 3.88
CA SER A 73 7.02 24.59 4.21
C SER A 73 6.20 23.52 3.49
N TRP A 74 6.42 23.34 2.18
CA TRP A 74 5.71 22.32 1.38
C TRP A 74 6.04 20.91 1.83
N ARG A 75 7.31 20.64 2.13
CA ARG A 75 7.72 19.36 2.70
C ARG A 75 7.05 19.09 4.06
N ALA A 76 6.98 20.08 4.93
CA ALA A 76 6.31 19.96 6.22
C ALA A 76 4.80 19.70 6.08
N ALA A 77 4.15 20.30 5.08
CA ALA A 77 2.74 20.06 4.79
C ALA A 77 2.45 18.60 4.41
N VAL A 78 3.35 17.95 3.66
CA VAL A 78 3.25 16.51 3.33
C VAL A 78 3.31 15.65 4.59
N PHE A 79 4.24 15.94 5.51
CA PHE A 79 4.35 15.20 6.77
C PHE A 79 3.21 15.45 7.75
N SER A 80 2.50 16.58 7.59
CA SER A 80 1.33 16.93 8.40
C SER A 80 0.01 16.41 7.79
N PHE A 81 0.02 16.03 6.50
CA PHE A 81 -1.15 15.52 5.81
C PHE A 81 -1.47 14.09 6.29
N PRO A 82 -2.76 13.74 6.54
CA PRO A 82 -3.11 12.43 7.07
C PRO A 82 -2.63 11.28 6.17
N SER A 83 -1.76 10.42 6.70
CA SER A 83 -1.22 9.25 5.97
C SER A 83 -2.29 8.28 5.49
N SER A 84 -3.43 8.22 6.18
CA SER A 84 -4.59 7.44 5.75
C SER A 84 -5.15 7.92 4.40
N ILE A 85 -5.08 9.22 4.11
CA ILE A 85 -5.56 9.76 2.83
C ILE A 85 -4.59 9.40 1.71
N TYR A 86 -3.28 9.49 1.97
CA TYR A 86 -2.27 9.09 1.00
C TYR A 86 -2.43 7.63 0.54
N ALA A 87 -2.73 6.74 1.49
CA ALA A 87 -2.86 5.32 1.22
C ALA A 87 -3.99 4.96 0.23
N PHE A 88 -4.98 5.85 0.07
CA PHE A 88 -6.14 5.62 -0.80
C PHE A 88 -6.19 6.54 -2.03
N VAL A 89 -5.49 7.68 -2.03
CA VAL A 89 -5.53 8.63 -3.15
C VAL A 89 -4.46 8.35 -4.19
N PHE A 90 -3.30 7.83 -3.78
CA PHE A 90 -2.18 7.58 -4.67
C PHE A 90 -2.14 6.11 -5.09
N PRO A 91 -1.96 5.82 -6.38
CA PRO A 91 -1.72 4.45 -6.79
C PRO A 91 -0.38 3.98 -6.20
N PRO A 92 -0.29 2.75 -5.66
CA PRO A 92 0.98 2.20 -5.22
C PRO A 92 1.95 2.06 -6.40
N LEU A 93 3.25 2.14 -6.13
CA LEU A 93 4.26 1.87 -7.13
C LEU A 93 4.34 0.37 -7.41
N HIS A 94 4.52 0.01 -8.67
CA HIS A 94 4.83 -1.37 -9.05
C HIS A 94 6.34 -1.60 -8.87
N LEU A 95 6.71 -2.48 -7.95
CA LEU A 95 8.06 -2.99 -7.81
C LEU A 95 8.21 -4.20 -8.72
N LYS A 96 8.90 -4.04 -9.85
CA LYS A 96 9.28 -5.15 -10.74
C LYS A 96 10.63 -5.71 -10.28
N ALA A 97 10.59 -6.88 -9.64
CA ALA A 97 11.79 -7.57 -9.19
C ALA A 97 12.53 -8.18 -10.39
N GLY A 98 13.79 -7.80 -10.56
CA GLY A 98 14.70 -8.31 -11.58
C GLY A 98 15.77 -9.18 -10.94
N LEU A 99 15.67 -10.49 -11.16
CA LEU A 99 16.71 -11.41 -10.73
C LEU A 99 17.77 -11.56 -11.82
N ARG A 100 19.05 -11.35 -11.49
CA ARG A 100 20.12 -11.90 -12.33
C ARG A 100 20.06 -13.41 -12.21
N LYS A 101 19.84 -14.10 -13.33
CA LYS A 101 19.97 -15.56 -13.45
C LYS A 101 21.46 -15.92 -13.29
N ALA A 102 21.99 -15.77 -12.08
CA ALA A 102 23.26 -16.40 -11.72
C ALA A 102 23.01 -17.92 -11.75
N ASN A 103 24.02 -18.67 -12.21
CA ASN A 103 23.97 -20.13 -12.26
C ASN A 103 23.33 -20.67 -10.98
N ARG A 104 22.30 -21.50 -11.13
CA ARG A 104 21.79 -22.29 -10.02
C ARG A 104 22.97 -23.13 -9.54
N ASP A 105 23.61 -22.73 -8.45
CA ASP A 105 24.35 -23.68 -7.65
C ASP A 105 23.30 -24.66 -7.13
N TYR A 106 23.35 -25.88 -7.67
CA TYR A 106 22.46 -26.98 -7.33
C TYR A 106 22.57 -27.24 -5.82
N GLY A 107 21.65 -26.67 -5.03
CA GLY A 107 21.57 -26.92 -3.59
C GLY A 107 21.09 -25.78 -2.70
N THR A 108 21.03 -24.52 -3.16
CA THR A 108 20.62 -23.38 -2.29
C THR A 108 19.25 -22.84 -2.67
N TRP A 109 18.29 -22.86 -1.73
CA TRP A 109 16.89 -22.43 -1.94
C TRP A 109 16.68 -20.90 -1.88
N TYR A 110 17.76 -20.13 -1.70
CA TYR A 110 17.72 -18.68 -1.47
C TYR A 110 18.64 -17.96 -2.45
N TYR A 111 18.37 -16.67 -2.69
CA TYR A 111 19.26 -15.82 -3.50
C TYR A 111 20.08 -14.89 -2.62
N LEU A 112 21.30 -14.63 -3.08
CA LEU A 112 22.15 -13.60 -2.49
C LEU A 112 21.43 -12.26 -2.56
N LEU A 113 21.34 -11.53 -1.43
CA LEU A 113 20.59 -10.29 -1.41
C LEU A 113 21.10 -9.31 -2.48
N SER A 114 22.42 -9.21 -2.67
CA SER A 114 23.04 -8.33 -3.67
C SER A 114 22.69 -8.64 -5.13
N ASN A 115 22.09 -9.80 -5.42
CA ASN A 115 21.58 -10.15 -6.74
C ASN A 115 20.21 -9.54 -7.04
N TYR A 116 19.46 -9.14 -6.01
CA TYR A 116 18.18 -8.47 -6.22
C TYR A 116 18.41 -7.08 -6.79
N LYS A 117 17.78 -6.82 -7.93
CA LYS A 117 17.54 -5.49 -8.45
C LYS A 117 16.05 -5.34 -8.61
N TRP A 118 15.55 -4.13 -8.46
CA TRP A 118 14.16 -3.87 -8.76
C TRP A 118 14.03 -2.55 -9.48
N ARG A 119 12.92 -2.43 -10.20
CA ARG A 119 12.50 -1.21 -10.84
C ARG A 119 11.19 -0.78 -10.18
N LEU A 120 11.13 0.45 -9.70
CA LEU A 120 9.88 1.05 -9.26
C LEU A 120 9.26 1.77 -10.45
N CYS A 121 8.04 1.40 -10.82
CA CYS A 121 7.27 2.02 -11.88
C CYS A 121 6.06 2.72 -11.26
N ASP A 122 5.84 3.97 -11.67
CA ASP A 122 4.66 4.74 -11.30
C ASP A 122 3.53 4.47 -12.31
N PRO A 123 2.32 4.10 -11.87
CA PRO A 123 1.18 3.91 -12.77
C PRO A 123 0.82 5.11 -13.64
N VAL A 124 1.08 6.34 -13.18
CA VAL A 124 0.85 7.56 -13.98
C VAL A 124 1.96 7.79 -14.99
N ARG A 125 3.21 7.57 -14.56
CA ARG A 125 4.43 7.93 -15.32
C ARG A 125 5.26 6.68 -15.56
N THR A 126 4.74 5.81 -16.42
CA THR A 126 5.33 4.49 -16.72
C THR A 126 6.69 4.58 -17.42
N ASP A 127 6.96 5.71 -18.08
CA ASP A 127 8.23 6.08 -18.70
C ASP A 127 9.32 6.38 -17.66
N LEU A 128 8.92 6.99 -16.53
CA LEU A 128 9.80 7.33 -15.42
C LEU A 128 9.89 6.17 -14.43
N SER A 129 10.76 5.22 -14.77
CA SER A 129 11.05 4.08 -13.91
C SER A 129 12.37 4.24 -13.16
N LEU A 130 12.34 3.91 -11.87
CA LEU A 130 13.48 4.07 -10.98
C LEU A 130 14.15 2.74 -10.72
N ARG A 131 15.38 2.58 -11.23
CA ARG A 131 16.17 1.37 -10.99
C ARG A 131 16.84 1.42 -9.63
N ARG A 132 16.76 0.30 -8.92
CA ARG A 132 17.32 0.07 -7.59
C ARG A 132 18.03 -1.27 -7.55
N SER A 133 18.99 -1.36 -6.64
CA SER A 133 19.72 -2.58 -6.38
C SER A 133 19.80 -2.79 -4.90
N ALA A 134 19.62 -4.04 -4.49
CA ALA A 134 19.87 -4.43 -3.13
C ALA A 134 21.29 -4.03 -2.70
N PRO A 135 21.48 -3.66 -1.43
CA PRO A 135 22.76 -3.13 -1.00
C PRO A 135 23.87 -4.20 -0.96
N ARG A 136 25.05 -3.88 -1.49
CA ARG A 136 26.15 -4.84 -1.77
C ARG A 136 26.78 -5.53 -0.56
N ASN A 137 26.76 -4.90 0.62
CA ASN A 137 27.38 -5.42 1.85
C ASN A 137 26.34 -5.99 2.81
N ALA A 138 25.51 -6.94 2.37
CA ALA A 138 24.50 -7.60 3.20
C ALA A 138 24.86 -9.09 3.39
N PRO A 139 24.32 -9.78 4.42
CA PRO A 139 24.61 -11.19 4.63
C PRO A 139 24.31 -12.04 3.39
N ASN A 140 25.04 -13.14 3.25
CA ASN A 140 24.85 -14.06 2.13
C ASN A 140 23.53 -14.82 2.27
N TYR A 141 22.80 -14.95 1.16
CA TYR A 141 21.50 -15.62 1.00
C TYR A 141 20.38 -15.16 1.95
N MET A 142 19.38 -14.44 1.43
CA MET A 142 18.26 -13.97 2.25
C MET A 142 16.91 -14.43 1.69
N ARG A 143 16.03 -14.86 2.60
CA ARG A 143 14.61 -15.13 2.38
C ARG A 143 13.84 -13.83 2.52
N TYR A 144 12.93 -13.57 1.57
CA TYR A 144 11.95 -12.49 1.70
C TYR A 144 10.81 -12.93 2.64
N LEU A 145 10.42 -12.05 3.58
CA LEU A 145 9.42 -12.34 4.61
C LEU A 145 8.14 -11.49 4.49
N GLY A 146 8.14 -10.48 3.62
CA GLY A 146 7.03 -9.54 3.45
C GLY A 146 7.50 -8.10 3.27
N CYS A 147 6.54 -7.21 3.03
CA CYS A 147 6.77 -5.78 2.87
C CYS A 147 5.72 -4.99 3.65
N SER A 148 6.17 -3.96 4.37
CA SER A 148 5.28 -3.06 5.11
C SER A 148 5.92 -1.69 5.24
N TYR A 149 5.11 -0.64 5.15
CA TYR A 149 5.54 0.76 5.27
C TYR A 149 6.75 1.14 4.39
N GLY A 150 6.80 0.62 3.15
CA GLY A 150 7.88 0.90 2.19
C GLY A 150 9.19 0.16 2.47
N HIS A 151 9.21 -0.80 3.39
CA HIS A 151 10.38 -1.60 3.73
C HIS A 151 10.18 -3.06 3.35
N LEU A 152 11.16 -3.64 2.65
CA LEU A 152 11.27 -5.08 2.40
C LEU A 152 11.90 -5.74 3.62
N ILE A 153 11.33 -6.87 4.05
CA ILE A 153 11.78 -7.61 5.22
C ILE A 153 12.49 -8.87 4.75
N PHE A 154 13.73 -9.05 5.18
CA PHE A 154 14.57 -10.18 4.82
C PHE A 154 15.12 -10.90 6.04
N SER A 155 15.28 -12.21 5.94
CA SER A 155 15.94 -13.04 6.96
C SER A 155 16.94 -14.05 6.40
N CYS A 156 17.95 -14.37 7.19
CA CYS A 156 18.88 -15.46 6.96
C CYS A 156 19.33 -16.00 8.32
N LEU A 157 18.90 -17.21 8.68
CA LEU A 157 19.12 -17.77 10.02
C LEU A 157 18.69 -16.75 11.10
N GLU A 158 19.61 -16.30 11.94
CA GLU A 158 19.39 -15.32 13.01
C GLU A 158 19.44 -13.85 12.53
N HIS A 159 19.85 -13.61 11.28
CA HIS A 159 20.06 -12.27 10.75
C HIS A 159 18.80 -11.74 10.07
N LEU A 160 18.38 -10.55 10.48
CA LEU A 160 17.24 -9.82 9.90
C LEU A 160 17.69 -8.48 9.33
N LEU A 161 17.05 -8.09 8.22
CA LEU A 161 17.35 -6.86 7.51
C LEU A 161 16.08 -6.23 6.97
N LEU A 162 15.92 -4.94 7.23
CA LEU A 162 14.94 -4.10 6.54
C LEU A 162 15.64 -3.30 5.46
N VAL A 163 15.05 -3.24 4.27
CA VAL A 163 15.56 -2.45 3.14
C VAL A 163 14.46 -1.54 2.64
N ASP A 164 14.69 -0.24 2.69
CA ASP A 164 13.77 0.74 2.12
C ASP A 164 13.72 0.59 0.59
N VAL A 165 12.52 0.41 0.03
CA VAL A 165 12.34 0.12 -1.40
C VAL A 165 12.84 1.25 -2.30
N TYR A 166 12.75 2.50 -1.84
CA TYR A 166 12.97 3.69 -2.64
C TYR A 166 14.38 4.26 -2.47
N THR A 167 14.92 4.25 -1.26
CA THR A 167 16.25 4.78 -0.92
C THR A 167 17.33 3.70 -0.86
N CYS A 168 16.94 2.43 -0.80
CA CYS A 168 17.84 1.29 -0.57
C CYS A 168 18.65 1.40 0.74
N THR A 169 18.20 2.22 1.69
CA THR A 169 18.80 2.30 3.02
C THR A 169 18.51 1.02 3.79
N LYS A 170 19.43 0.65 4.68
CA LYS A 170 19.38 -0.60 5.45
C LYS A 170 19.19 -0.30 6.91
N VAL A 171 18.27 -1.02 7.54
CA VAL A 171 18.18 -1.08 9.00
C VAL A 171 18.51 -2.50 9.42
N LYS A 172 19.61 -2.65 10.17
CA LYS A 172 20.03 -3.93 10.73
C LYS A 172 19.33 -4.14 12.06
N LEU A 173 18.79 -5.33 12.25
CA LEU A 173 18.04 -5.69 13.45
C LEU A 173 18.93 -6.49 14.41
N PRO A 174 18.55 -6.54 15.71
CA PRO A 174 19.18 -7.47 16.64
C PRO A 174 19.10 -8.89 16.11
N LYS A 175 20.12 -9.70 16.41
CA LYS A 175 20.10 -11.12 16.05
C LYS A 175 18.94 -11.80 16.77
N LEU A 176 18.19 -12.60 16.03
CA LEU A 176 17.13 -13.41 16.58
C LEU A 176 17.77 -14.70 17.13
N GLN A 177 17.93 -14.79 18.46
CA GLN A 177 18.37 -16.03 19.12
C GLN A 177 17.20 -17.00 19.24
N ALA A 178 16.64 -17.41 18.11
CA ALA A 178 15.59 -18.42 18.11
C ALA A 178 16.21 -19.79 18.35
N ASN A 179 15.51 -20.64 19.12
CA ASN A 179 15.87 -22.05 19.25
C ASN A 179 16.04 -22.67 17.85
N SER A 180 17.13 -23.40 17.65
CA SER A 180 17.52 -24.02 16.38
C SER A 180 16.36 -24.88 15.85
N GLY A 181 15.60 -24.35 14.88
CA GLY A 181 14.41 -25.03 14.32
C GLY A 181 13.23 -24.09 14.03
N CYS A 182 13.22 -22.88 14.60
CA CYS A 182 12.13 -21.93 14.43
C CYS A 182 12.25 -21.18 13.09
N ALA A 183 11.66 -21.73 12.02
CA ALA A 183 11.65 -21.08 10.71
C ALA A 183 10.64 -19.92 10.68
N ILE A 184 11.15 -18.69 10.56
CA ILE A 184 10.32 -17.50 10.33
C ILE A 184 9.76 -17.54 8.90
N TYR A 185 8.46 -17.31 8.80
CA TYR A 185 7.74 -17.36 7.53
C TYR A 185 7.09 -16.03 7.13
N CYS A 186 6.84 -15.13 8.09
CA CYS A 186 6.20 -13.84 7.87
C CYS A 186 6.87 -12.76 8.71
N GLY A 187 6.93 -11.55 8.19
CA GLY A 187 7.26 -10.35 8.96
C GLY A 187 6.34 -9.19 8.59
N ILE A 188 5.93 -8.40 9.58
CA ILE A 188 5.10 -7.21 9.38
C ILE A 188 5.45 -6.12 10.39
N LEU A 189 5.70 -4.91 9.90
CA LEU A 189 5.79 -3.73 10.74
C LEU A 189 4.39 -3.27 11.11
N MET A 190 4.21 -2.82 12.36
CA MET A 190 2.93 -2.31 12.86
C MET A 190 2.71 -0.83 12.55
N ALA A 191 3.79 -0.08 12.40
CA ALA A 191 3.78 1.33 12.04
C ALA A 191 5.03 1.65 11.20
N PRO A 192 5.13 2.86 10.61
CA PRO A 192 6.35 3.31 9.95
C PRO A 192 7.53 3.30 10.91
N LEU A 193 8.74 2.97 10.44
CA LEU A 193 9.94 2.89 11.28
C LEU A 193 10.27 4.18 12.04
N SER A 194 9.85 5.33 11.53
CA SER A 194 10.03 6.62 12.18
C SER A 194 9.04 6.87 13.34
N SER A 195 8.02 6.02 13.51
CA SER A 195 7.05 6.13 14.61
C SER A 195 7.63 5.57 15.92
N SER A 196 7.42 6.29 17.02
CA SER A 196 7.89 5.89 18.36
C SER A 196 7.25 4.60 18.88
N SER A 197 6.03 4.30 18.46
CA SER A 197 5.30 3.08 18.82
C SER A 197 5.50 1.93 17.84
N SER A 198 6.36 2.09 16.82
CA SER A 198 6.57 1.07 15.81
C SER A 198 7.23 -0.19 16.38
N CYS A 199 6.70 -1.35 16.02
CA CYS A 199 7.31 -2.64 16.26
C CYS A 199 7.26 -3.51 15.00
N LEU A 200 8.21 -4.45 14.90
CA LEU A 200 8.21 -5.51 13.91
C LEU A 200 7.74 -6.79 14.57
N LEU A 201 6.75 -7.44 13.97
CA LEU A 201 6.31 -8.78 14.32
C LEU A 201 6.87 -9.78 13.31
N LEU A 202 7.42 -10.88 13.82
CA LEU A 202 7.82 -12.03 13.03
C LEU A 202 7.02 -13.24 13.48
N PHE A 203 6.56 -14.04 12.52
CA PHE A 203 5.78 -15.24 12.82
C PHE A 203 6.54 -16.50 12.40
N SER A 204 6.56 -17.46 13.31
CA SER A 204 6.94 -18.85 13.07
C SER A 204 5.73 -19.75 13.32
N LYS A 205 5.89 -21.06 13.08
CA LYS A 205 4.82 -22.03 13.35
C LYS A 205 4.36 -22.04 14.81
N SER A 206 5.25 -21.76 15.76
CA SER A 206 5.02 -21.93 17.20
C SER A 206 5.23 -20.68 18.04
N SER A 207 5.71 -19.60 17.42
CA SER A 207 6.13 -18.41 18.15
C SER A 207 5.85 -17.14 17.34
N MET A 208 5.52 -16.06 18.05
CA MET A 208 5.54 -14.70 17.54
C MET A 208 6.69 -13.96 18.22
N PHE A 209 7.54 -13.31 17.43
CA PHE A 209 8.63 -12.49 17.93
C PHE A 209 8.30 -11.02 17.70
N GLN A 210 8.44 -10.21 18.73
CA GLN A 210 8.24 -8.78 18.68
C GLN A 210 9.57 -8.07 18.91
N TRP A 211 9.89 -7.13 18.02
CA TRP A 211 10.97 -6.18 18.20
C TRP A 211 10.42 -4.77 18.20
N GLN A 212 10.58 -4.07 19.32
CA GLN A 212 10.30 -2.64 19.39
C GLN A 212 11.41 -1.88 18.67
N VAL A 213 11.06 -0.97 17.76
CA VAL A 213 12.06 -0.21 17.01
C VAL A 213 12.95 0.57 17.99
N GLY A 214 14.26 0.40 17.86
CA GLY A 214 15.27 1.05 18.71
C GLY A 214 15.77 0.21 19.89
N THR A 215 15.18 -0.95 20.18
CA THR A 215 15.70 -1.85 21.22
C THR A 215 16.72 -2.86 20.66
N ASN A 216 17.46 -3.50 21.56
CA ASN A 216 18.53 -4.45 21.21
C ASN A 216 18.13 -5.92 21.37
N SER A 217 16.86 -6.21 21.66
CA SER A 217 16.39 -7.56 21.96
C SER A 217 15.01 -7.83 21.36
N TRP A 218 14.74 -9.12 21.19
CA TRP A 218 13.43 -9.65 20.79
C TRP A 218 12.68 -10.14 22.01
N THR A 219 11.36 -9.98 21.99
CA THR A 219 10.45 -10.67 22.92
C THR A 219 9.77 -11.80 22.17
N GLU A 220 9.89 -13.02 22.68
CA GLU A 220 9.22 -14.20 22.13
C GLU A 220 7.94 -14.48 22.90
N TYR A 221 6.87 -14.77 22.16
CA TYR A 221 5.60 -15.20 22.69
C TYR A 221 5.23 -16.54 22.06
N PRO A 222 4.83 -17.55 22.85
CA PRO A 222 4.33 -18.79 22.30
C PRO A 222 3.05 -18.51 21.51
N LEU A 223 2.99 -19.05 20.29
CA LEU A 223 1.87 -18.88 19.39
C LEU A 223 1.25 -20.26 19.12
N VAL A 224 0.03 -20.45 19.58
CA VAL A 224 -0.75 -21.64 19.27
C VAL A 224 -1.60 -21.34 18.04
N SER A 225 -1.07 -21.66 16.87
CA SER A 225 -1.85 -21.69 15.63
C SER A 225 -1.59 -23.00 14.92
N GLU A 226 -2.65 -23.73 14.58
CA GLU A 226 -2.53 -24.99 13.84
C GLU A 226 -2.05 -24.76 12.40
N GLN A 227 -2.35 -23.59 11.85
CA GLN A 227 -2.09 -23.21 10.48
C GLN A 227 -1.23 -21.96 10.34
N PHE A 228 -0.58 -21.84 9.19
CA PHE A 228 0.19 -20.65 8.84
C PHE A 228 -0.73 -19.55 8.32
N PHE A 229 -0.50 -18.31 8.74
CA PHE A 229 -1.23 -17.17 8.18
C PHE A 229 -0.82 -16.93 6.74
N VAL A 230 -1.79 -16.97 5.83
CA VAL A 230 -1.63 -16.67 4.40
C VAL A 230 -1.33 -15.19 4.20
N GLN A 231 -2.09 -14.32 4.89
CA GLN A 231 -1.91 -12.88 4.85
C GLN A 231 -2.29 -12.25 6.19
N ILE A 232 -1.63 -11.15 6.54
CA ILE A 232 -1.89 -10.34 7.73
C ILE A 232 -2.06 -8.88 7.30
N VAL A 233 -3.11 -8.22 7.78
CA VAL A 233 -3.40 -6.81 7.54
C VAL A 233 -3.74 -6.08 8.84
N LEU A 234 -3.43 -4.80 8.91
CA LEU A 234 -3.83 -3.92 10.01
C LEU A 234 -5.10 -3.15 9.61
N PHE A 235 -6.21 -3.40 10.30
CA PHE A 235 -7.50 -2.76 10.01
C PHE A 235 -8.09 -2.16 11.28
N LYS A 236 -8.39 -0.86 11.27
CA LYS A 236 -8.93 -0.10 12.41
C LYS A 236 -8.15 -0.33 13.73
N GLY A 237 -6.82 -0.47 13.63
CA GLY A 237 -5.93 -0.67 14.78
C GLY A 237 -5.83 -2.12 15.27
N GLN A 238 -6.55 -3.06 14.67
CA GLN A 238 -6.53 -4.49 14.98
C GLN A 238 -5.86 -5.27 13.85
N LEU A 239 -5.04 -6.27 14.20
CA LEU A 239 -4.50 -7.20 13.21
C LEU A 239 -5.54 -8.24 12.86
N PHE A 240 -5.77 -8.39 11.57
CA PHE A 240 -6.51 -9.49 10.99
C PHE A 240 -5.56 -10.37 10.20
N ALA A 241 -5.73 -11.67 10.34
CA ALA A 241 -5.03 -12.68 9.56
C ALA A 241 -6.05 -13.61 8.91
N ILE A 242 -5.71 -14.13 7.75
CA ILE A 242 -6.45 -15.22 7.12
C ILE A 242 -5.52 -16.42 6.98
N ASP A 243 -6.04 -17.61 7.23
CA ASP A 243 -5.36 -18.87 6.94
C ASP A 243 -6.25 -19.78 6.08
N PHE A 244 -5.74 -20.97 5.75
CA PHE A 244 -6.39 -21.89 4.82
C PHE A 244 -7.50 -22.71 5.52
N PRO A 245 -8.66 -22.95 4.88
CA PRO A 245 -9.03 -22.45 3.57
C PRO A 245 -9.33 -20.96 3.59
N HIS A 246 -10.08 -20.43 4.57
CA HIS A 246 -10.54 -19.03 4.56
C HIS A 246 -10.87 -18.52 5.98
N THR A 247 -10.19 -19.01 7.01
CA THR A 247 -10.57 -18.67 8.39
C THR A 247 -9.99 -17.32 8.79
N LEU A 248 -10.86 -16.39 9.17
CA LEU A 248 -10.49 -15.07 9.65
C LEU A 248 -10.10 -15.13 11.13
N LYS A 249 -8.95 -14.55 11.46
CA LYS A 249 -8.41 -14.50 12.82
C LYS A 249 -8.04 -13.08 13.20
N THR A 250 -8.27 -12.72 14.46
CA THR A 250 -7.74 -11.50 15.06
C THR A 250 -6.50 -11.80 15.89
N ILE A 251 -5.45 -10.98 15.74
CA ILE A 251 -4.22 -11.08 16.53
C ILE A 251 -4.15 -9.88 17.48
N SER A 252 -4.29 -10.13 18.78
CA SER A 252 -4.24 -9.09 19.82
C SER A 252 -2.89 -9.14 20.51
N LEU A 253 -2.19 -8.01 20.63
CA LEU A 253 -0.84 -7.94 21.24
C LEU A 253 -0.86 -7.75 22.76
N ALA A 254 -1.91 -7.14 23.30
CA ALA A 254 -2.03 -6.79 24.71
C ALA A 254 -3.25 -7.50 25.37
N PRO A 255 -3.18 -7.87 26.65
CA PRO A 255 -2.01 -7.81 27.55
C PRO A 255 -0.94 -8.87 27.24
N HIS A 256 -1.31 -9.94 26.54
CA HIS A 256 -0.41 -10.93 25.97
C HIS A 256 -0.85 -11.26 24.54
N PRO A 257 0.09 -11.57 23.63
CA PRO A 257 -0.25 -12.00 22.29
C PRO A 257 -1.20 -13.19 22.27
N SER A 258 -2.32 -13.02 21.59
CA SER A 258 -3.30 -14.09 21.40
C SER A 258 -3.87 -14.03 19.99
N VAL A 259 -4.26 -15.20 19.50
CA VAL A 259 -4.91 -15.38 18.20
C VAL A 259 -6.28 -15.95 18.48
N GLN A 260 -7.31 -15.28 17.99
CA GLN A 260 -8.69 -15.70 18.14
C GLN A 260 -9.30 -15.83 16.76
N GLU A 261 -9.99 -16.94 16.53
CA GLU A 261 -10.84 -17.10 15.36
C GLU A 261 -12.04 -16.17 15.49
N VAL A 262 -12.37 -15.50 14.39
CA VAL A 262 -13.57 -14.68 14.31
C VAL A 262 -14.67 -15.60 13.81
N ASP A 263 -15.77 -15.69 14.56
CA ASP A 263 -16.96 -16.40 14.10
C ASP A 263 -17.59 -15.61 12.96
N VAL A 264 -17.39 -16.10 11.72
CA VAL A 264 -17.89 -15.45 10.51
C VAL A 264 -18.73 -16.42 9.70
N VAL A 265 -19.98 -16.02 9.45
CA VAL A 265 -20.87 -16.74 8.54
C VAL A 265 -20.75 -16.24 7.11
N TRP A 266 -20.92 -17.16 6.19
CA TRP A 266 -21.02 -16.86 4.76
C TRP A 266 -22.48 -16.50 4.43
N GLY A 267 -22.68 -15.48 3.59
CA GLY A 267 -23.99 -15.24 2.97
C GLY A 267 -24.46 -16.44 2.13
N GLU A 268 -25.78 -16.56 1.98
CA GLU A 268 -26.45 -17.73 1.36
C GLU A 268 -26.02 -17.98 -0.10
N ASP A 269 -25.53 -16.96 -0.81
CA ASP A 269 -25.11 -17.03 -2.22
C ASP A 269 -23.59 -17.11 -2.44
N ILE A 270 -22.80 -17.44 -1.41
CA ILE A 270 -21.34 -17.42 -1.50
C ILE A 270 -20.78 -18.77 -1.97
N VAL A 271 -20.06 -18.74 -3.10
CA VAL A 271 -19.22 -19.83 -3.57
C VAL A 271 -17.77 -19.44 -3.34
N VAL A 272 -17.12 -20.08 -2.38
CA VAL A 272 -15.70 -19.86 -2.09
C VAL A 272 -14.85 -20.79 -2.96
N GLY A 273 -13.81 -20.25 -3.59
CA GLY A 273 -12.83 -21.00 -4.34
C GLY A 273 -12.02 -21.89 -3.41
N LEU A 274 -12.10 -23.22 -3.58
CA LEU A 274 -11.32 -24.15 -2.77
C LEU A 274 -9.88 -24.34 -3.24
N ASN A 275 -9.50 -23.68 -4.35
CA ASN A 275 -8.24 -23.92 -5.05
C ASN A 275 -7.16 -22.87 -4.76
N TYR A 276 -7.51 -21.71 -4.19
CA TYR A 276 -6.58 -20.59 -4.03
C TYR A 276 -6.68 -19.93 -2.65
N ASP A 277 -5.52 -19.48 -2.19
CA ASP A 277 -5.38 -18.69 -0.97
C ASP A 277 -5.98 -17.28 -1.20
N PRO A 278 -6.92 -16.81 -0.37
CA PRO A 278 -7.54 -15.50 -0.53
C PRO A 278 -6.58 -14.36 -0.20
N TRP A 279 -6.93 -13.14 -0.62
CA TRP A 279 -6.29 -11.91 -0.15
C TRP A 279 -7.20 -11.18 0.84
N LEU A 280 -6.62 -10.62 1.90
CA LEU A 280 -7.24 -9.55 2.69
C LEU A 280 -6.79 -8.19 2.14
N VAL A 281 -7.73 -7.26 2.00
CA VAL A 281 -7.48 -5.90 1.51
C VAL A 281 -8.21 -4.91 2.40
N VAL A 282 -7.48 -3.90 2.88
CA VAL A 282 -8.08 -2.73 3.53
C VAL A 282 -8.49 -1.73 2.44
N CYS A 283 -9.79 -1.47 2.34
CA CYS A 283 -10.38 -0.59 1.33
C CYS A 283 -11.19 0.52 1.99
N GLY A 284 -10.56 1.69 2.17
CA GLY A 284 -11.14 2.77 2.97
C GLY A 284 -11.42 2.31 4.41
N ASP A 285 -12.69 2.28 4.78
CA ASP A 285 -13.18 1.82 6.08
C ASP A 285 -13.71 0.36 6.07
N MET A 286 -13.52 -0.35 4.96
CA MET A 286 -13.92 -1.73 4.74
C MET A 286 -12.73 -2.68 4.83
N LEU A 287 -12.97 -3.86 5.40
CA LEU A 287 -12.10 -5.02 5.25
C LEU A 287 -12.72 -5.93 4.20
N LEU A 288 -11.96 -6.21 3.14
CA LEU A 288 -12.38 -7.03 2.02
C LEU A 288 -11.57 -8.31 1.99
N MET A 289 -12.23 -9.42 1.65
CA MET A 289 -11.57 -10.64 1.21
C MET A 289 -11.76 -10.75 -0.29
N VAL A 290 -10.67 -10.94 -1.03
CA VAL A 290 -10.69 -11.16 -2.47
C VAL A 290 -10.29 -12.62 -2.71
N ASP A 291 -11.14 -13.33 -3.41
CA ASP A 291 -10.92 -14.73 -3.77
C ASP A 291 -10.92 -14.88 -5.29
N LEU A 292 -10.15 -15.82 -5.80
CA LEU A 292 -10.13 -16.18 -7.21
C LEU A 292 -10.83 -17.52 -7.37
N VAL A 293 -12.02 -17.51 -7.94
CA VAL A 293 -12.81 -18.74 -8.12
C VAL A 293 -12.57 -19.27 -9.53
N ASP A 294 -12.04 -20.49 -9.63
CA ASP A 294 -11.86 -21.15 -10.92
C ASP A 294 -13.16 -21.77 -11.44
N ASP A 295 -13.44 -21.51 -12.70
CA ASP A 295 -14.40 -22.27 -13.47
C ASP A 295 -13.71 -23.56 -13.94
N LEU A 296 -14.45 -24.67 -13.97
CA LEU A 296 -13.98 -26.02 -14.35
C LEU A 296 -13.27 -26.11 -15.73
N ILE A 297 -13.25 -25.03 -16.50
CA ILE A 297 -12.81 -24.94 -17.90
C ILE A 297 -11.61 -23.97 -18.05
N SER A 298 -10.78 -23.79 -17.02
CA SER A 298 -9.48 -23.06 -17.01
C SER A 298 -9.52 -21.53 -16.96
N ASN A 299 -10.72 -20.95 -16.81
CA ASN A 299 -10.89 -19.55 -16.47
C ASN A 299 -11.19 -19.43 -14.98
N GLY A 300 -11.13 -18.22 -14.45
CA GLY A 300 -11.61 -17.97 -13.11
C GLY A 300 -11.77 -16.49 -12.87
N THR A 301 -12.56 -16.18 -11.87
CA THR A 301 -13.19 -14.88 -11.71
C THR A 301 -12.93 -14.41 -10.29
N PHE A 302 -12.52 -13.16 -10.16
CA PHE A 302 -12.38 -12.58 -8.83
C PHE A 302 -13.75 -12.37 -8.20
N GLN A 303 -13.88 -12.80 -6.95
CA GLN A 303 -15.00 -12.49 -6.08
C GLN A 303 -14.49 -11.67 -4.91
N VAL A 304 -15.29 -10.69 -4.48
CA VAL A 304 -14.93 -9.80 -3.38
C VAL A 304 -16.02 -9.89 -2.33
N PHE A 305 -15.62 -10.06 -1.09
CA PHE A 305 -16.51 -10.18 0.06
C PHE A 305 -16.15 -9.11 1.07
N ARG A 306 -17.16 -8.35 1.50
CA ARG A 306 -17.03 -7.36 2.56
C ARG A 306 -17.27 -8.01 3.91
N PHE A 307 -16.37 -7.73 4.85
CA PHE A 307 -16.53 -8.10 6.24
C PHE A 307 -17.51 -7.14 6.93
N ASP A 308 -18.55 -7.70 7.54
CA ASP A 308 -19.47 -6.98 8.40
C ASP A 308 -19.35 -7.49 9.84
N SER A 309 -18.68 -6.71 10.68
CA SER A 309 -18.53 -6.98 12.11
C SER A 309 -19.72 -6.51 12.95
N SER A 310 -20.72 -5.83 12.34
CA SER A 310 -21.91 -5.36 13.05
C SER A 310 -23.04 -6.38 13.08
N ALA A 311 -22.95 -7.42 12.23
CA ALA A 311 -23.82 -8.58 12.29
C ALA A 311 -23.40 -9.54 13.43
N GLU A 312 -24.36 -10.26 14.01
CA GLU A 312 -24.12 -11.32 15.00
C GLU A 312 -24.68 -12.66 14.48
N PRO A 313 -23.84 -13.66 14.17
CA PRO A 313 -22.37 -13.58 14.06
C PRO A 313 -21.92 -12.66 12.91
N ALA A 314 -20.63 -12.29 12.89
CA ALA A 314 -20.08 -11.46 11.83
C ALA A 314 -20.27 -12.14 10.46
N LYS A 315 -20.35 -11.38 9.38
CA LYS A 315 -20.74 -11.92 8.08
C LYS A 315 -19.83 -11.48 6.95
N TRP A 316 -19.50 -12.40 6.06
CA TRP A 316 -19.00 -12.09 4.72
C TRP A 316 -20.18 -11.85 3.78
N THR A 317 -20.19 -10.70 3.10
CA THR A 317 -21.20 -10.36 2.09
C THR A 317 -20.54 -10.10 0.76
N LYS A 318 -20.96 -10.83 -0.28
CA LYS A 318 -20.45 -10.66 -1.64
C LYS A 318 -20.74 -9.25 -2.15
N MET A 319 -19.76 -8.65 -2.82
CA MET A 319 -19.89 -7.38 -3.52
C MET A 319 -20.02 -7.64 -5.01
N GLU A 320 -21.02 -7.03 -5.65
CA GLU A 320 -21.20 -7.10 -7.10
C GLU A 320 -20.31 -6.09 -7.85
N LYS A 321 -19.95 -4.99 -7.20
CA LYS A 321 -19.05 -3.94 -7.72
C LYS A 321 -18.21 -3.35 -6.61
N LEU A 322 -17.01 -2.87 -6.96
CA LEU A 322 -16.16 -2.06 -6.08
C LEU A 322 -16.48 -0.56 -6.17
N GLU A 323 -17.48 -0.18 -6.97
CA GLU A 323 -17.81 1.21 -7.26
C GLU A 323 -16.58 1.98 -7.79
N ASN A 324 -16.24 3.12 -7.19
CA ASN A 324 -15.12 3.98 -7.59
C ASN A 324 -13.75 3.52 -7.05
N TRP A 325 -13.65 2.28 -6.56
CA TRP A 325 -12.40 1.72 -6.02
C TRP A 325 -11.68 0.84 -7.04
N ALA A 326 -10.36 0.83 -6.93
CA ALA A 326 -9.47 -0.15 -7.52
C ALA A 326 -8.69 -0.87 -6.42
N LEU A 327 -8.46 -2.17 -6.57
CA LEU A 327 -7.65 -2.98 -5.66
C LEU A 327 -6.31 -3.34 -6.31
N PHE A 328 -5.25 -3.41 -5.51
CA PHE A 328 -3.91 -3.78 -5.96
C PHE A 328 -3.46 -5.00 -5.18
N LEU A 329 -3.33 -6.12 -5.89
CA LEU A 329 -2.98 -7.41 -5.30
C LEU A 329 -1.59 -7.83 -5.76
N SER A 330 -0.78 -8.30 -4.82
CA SER A 330 0.51 -8.91 -5.12
C SER A 330 0.35 -10.44 -5.22
N LEU A 331 1.11 -11.08 -6.09
CA LEU A 331 1.02 -12.55 -6.26
C LEU A 331 1.48 -13.27 -4.99
N ASP A 332 2.60 -12.81 -4.42
CA ASP A 332 3.01 -13.20 -3.08
C ASP A 332 2.06 -12.58 -2.03
N ARG A 333 1.40 -13.44 -1.25
CA ARG A 333 0.40 -13.06 -0.23
C ARG A 333 1.01 -12.39 1.01
N MET A 334 2.31 -12.52 1.21
CA MET A 334 3.03 -11.79 2.27
C MET A 334 3.34 -10.35 1.91
N SER A 335 3.16 -10.00 0.64
CA SER A 335 3.28 -8.64 0.17
C SER A 335 1.98 -7.87 0.41
N PRO A 336 2.07 -6.56 0.66
CA PRO A 336 0.92 -5.77 1.03
C PRO A 336 -0.05 -5.66 -0.14
N THR A 337 -1.33 -5.55 0.21
CA THR A 337 -2.43 -5.21 -0.69
C THR A 337 -2.79 -3.75 -0.46
N PHE A 338 -3.28 -3.10 -1.52
CA PHE A 338 -3.71 -1.71 -1.45
C PHE A 338 -5.05 -1.52 -2.14
N SER A 339 -5.65 -0.37 -1.87
CA SER A 339 -6.83 0.11 -2.56
C SER A 339 -6.61 1.57 -2.94
N CYS A 340 -7.20 1.99 -4.06
CA CYS A 340 -7.18 3.39 -4.49
C CYS A 340 -8.58 3.83 -4.90
N MET A 341 -9.00 5.00 -4.46
CA MET A 341 -10.27 5.61 -4.80
C MET A 341 -10.11 6.54 -6.01
N SER A 342 -11.10 6.54 -6.91
CA SER A 342 -11.11 7.36 -8.13
C SER A 342 -9.86 7.17 -9.00
N PRO A 343 -9.57 5.94 -9.43
CA PRO A 343 -8.38 5.62 -10.20
C PRO A 343 -8.27 6.38 -11.55
N GLU A 344 -9.37 6.92 -12.06
CA GLU A 344 -9.42 7.78 -13.25
C GLU A 344 -8.49 9.00 -13.11
N ARG A 345 -8.23 9.46 -11.88
CA ARG A 345 -7.30 10.57 -11.59
C ARG A 345 -5.88 10.32 -12.06
N TRP A 346 -5.48 9.06 -12.13
CA TRP A 346 -4.17 8.62 -12.62
C TRP A 346 -4.25 7.86 -13.94
N GLY A 347 -5.43 7.86 -14.61
CA GLY A 347 -5.67 7.12 -15.86
C GLY A 347 -6.01 5.64 -15.66
N GLY A 348 -6.27 5.22 -14.42
CA GLY A 348 -6.77 3.89 -14.08
C GLY A 348 -8.27 3.73 -14.30
N LYS A 349 -8.79 2.57 -13.90
CA LYS A 349 -10.19 2.16 -14.06
C LYS A 349 -10.76 1.76 -12.70
N SER A 350 -11.91 2.33 -12.37
CA SER A 350 -12.74 1.89 -11.25
C SER A 350 -13.25 0.47 -11.46
N ASN A 351 -13.71 -0.17 -10.39
CA ASN A 351 -14.19 -1.55 -10.42
C ASN A 351 -13.15 -2.58 -10.89
N CYS A 352 -11.85 -2.27 -10.76
CA CYS A 352 -10.77 -3.13 -11.26
C CYS A 352 -9.82 -3.61 -10.16
N ILE A 353 -9.24 -4.79 -10.41
CA ILE A 353 -8.19 -5.43 -9.65
C ILE A 353 -6.91 -5.43 -10.48
N TYR A 354 -5.85 -4.87 -9.92
CA TYR A 354 -4.55 -4.69 -10.55
C TYR A 354 -3.55 -5.71 -10.02
N LEU A 355 -2.97 -6.51 -10.91
CA LEU A 355 -2.01 -7.56 -10.58
C LEU A 355 -0.72 -7.38 -11.36
N PRO A 356 0.46 -7.55 -10.74
CA PRO A 356 1.73 -7.56 -11.46
C PRO A 356 1.71 -8.56 -12.61
N SER A 357 2.19 -8.14 -13.77
CA SER A 357 2.26 -9.02 -14.95
C SER A 357 3.31 -10.10 -14.72
N VAL A 358 2.90 -11.36 -14.92
CA VAL A 358 3.78 -12.53 -14.77
C VAL A 358 4.71 -12.67 -15.98
N SER A 359 4.27 -12.18 -17.15
CA SER A 359 5.05 -12.28 -18.38
C SER A 359 6.26 -11.38 -18.34
N LYS A 360 7.45 -11.98 -18.45
CA LYS A 360 8.72 -11.24 -18.56
C LYS A 360 8.85 -10.52 -19.91
N ASP A 361 8.11 -10.98 -20.92
CA ASP A 361 8.17 -10.53 -22.30
C ASP A 361 7.02 -9.56 -22.66
N SER A 362 6.07 -9.33 -21.74
CA SER A 362 5.05 -8.30 -21.93
C SER A 362 5.62 -6.92 -21.60
N ASP A 363 5.35 -5.97 -22.49
CA ASP A 363 5.60 -4.54 -22.26
C ASP A 363 4.68 -3.97 -21.17
N GLU A 364 3.55 -4.63 -20.88
CA GLU A 364 2.63 -4.22 -19.84
C GLU A 364 3.11 -4.69 -18.45
N PRO A 365 3.37 -3.75 -17.51
CA PRO A 365 3.90 -4.08 -16.18
C PRO A 365 2.89 -4.77 -15.26
N TRP A 366 1.58 -4.60 -15.49
CA TRP A 366 0.49 -5.21 -14.72
C TRP A 366 -0.71 -5.46 -15.62
N ILE A 367 -1.62 -6.32 -15.17
CA ILE A 367 -2.94 -6.51 -15.76
C ILE A 367 -3.98 -5.80 -14.89
N ALA A 368 -5.04 -5.30 -15.52
CA ALA A 368 -6.22 -4.75 -14.85
C ALA A 368 -7.43 -5.61 -15.22
N VAL A 369 -8.07 -6.20 -14.22
CA VAL A 369 -9.22 -7.09 -14.38
C VAL A 369 -10.43 -6.42 -13.74
N GLU A 370 -11.50 -6.20 -14.49
CA GLU A 370 -12.76 -5.72 -13.91
C GLU A 370 -13.40 -6.82 -13.04
N LEU A 371 -13.95 -6.44 -11.89
CA LEU A 371 -14.62 -7.38 -10.99
C LEU A 371 -15.75 -8.12 -11.73
N GLY A 372 -15.78 -9.46 -11.59
CA GLY A 372 -16.73 -10.32 -12.29
C GLY A 372 -16.33 -10.74 -13.71
N GLN A 373 -15.24 -10.20 -14.27
CA GLN A 373 -14.71 -10.66 -15.55
C GLN A 373 -13.79 -11.88 -15.38
N ALA A 374 -13.80 -12.75 -16.39
CA ALA A 374 -12.95 -13.93 -16.43
C ALA A 374 -11.48 -13.55 -16.64
N VAL A 375 -10.60 -14.25 -15.91
CA VAL A 375 -9.14 -14.20 -16.05
C VAL A 375 -8.67 -15.49 -16.72
N TYR A 376 -7.99 -15.37 -17.87
CA TYR A 376 -7.59 -16.53 -18.66
C TYR A 376 -6.30 -17.20 -18.13
N SER A 377 -6.27 -18.53 -18.17
CA SER A 377 -5.16 -19.39 -17.73
C SER A 377 -3.79 -19.07 -18.36
N THR A 378 -3.70 -18.53 -19.58
CA THR A 378 -2.41 -18.18 -20.20
C THR A 378 -1.72 -16.97 -19.56
N SER A 379 -2.47 -16.14 -18.81
CA SER A 379 -1.93 -15.10 -17.93
C SER A 379 -1.52 -15.65 -16.55
N ARG A 380 -1.94 -16.87 -16.24
CA ARG A 380 -1.66 -17.61 -15.01
C ARG A 380 -0.52 -18.57 -15.28
N SER A 381 0.72 -18.20 -14.93
CA SER A 381 1.74 -19.24 -14.82
C SER A 381 1.32 -20.20 -13.72
N ASN A 382 0.80 -21.37 -14.13
CA ASN A 382 0.22 -22.44 -13.32
C ASN A 382 1.13 -22.99 -12.20
N SER A 383 2.33 -22.45 -11.98
CA SER A 383 3.22 -22.85 -10.90
C SER A 383 3.28 -21.89 -9.71
N TYR A 384 2.82 -20.64 -9.86
CA TYR A 384 2.95 -19.61 -8.80
C TYR A 384 1.63 -19.26 -8.11
N ILE A 385 0.50 -19.40 -8.83
CA ILE A 385 -0.84 -19.19 -8.25
C ILE A 385 -1.33 -20.48 -7.57
N LEU A 386 -0.90 -21.65 -8.05
CA LEU A 386 -1.40 -22.99 -7.64
C LEU A 386 -0.68 -23.63 -6.45
N GLY A 387 0.24 -22.94 -5.78
CA GLY A 387 0.80 -23.45 -4.52
C GLY A 387 2.24 -23.07 -4.29
N GLY A 388 2.45 -22.30 -3.22
CA GLY A 388 3.75 -22.16 -2.59
C GLY A 388 4.14 -20.71 -2.36
N ARG A 389 4.40 -20.39 -1.10
CA ARG A 389 5.11 -19.17 -0.71
C ARG A 389 6.43 -19.10 -1.45
N SER A 390 6.62 -18.03 -2.21
CA SER A 390 7.92 -17.71 -2.78
C SER A 390 8.79 -17.11 -1.67
N ASN A 391 9.86 -17.80 -1.31
CA ASN A 391 10.87 -17.25 -0.40
C ASN A 391 11.73 -16.15 -1.06
N GLN A 392 11.34 -15.72 -2.26
CA GLN A 392 12.07 -14.80 -3.12
C GLN A 392 11.26 -13.51 -3.29
N LEU A 393 11.96 -12.40 -3.50
CA LEU A 393 11.30 -11.15 -3.84
C LEU A 393 10.75 -11.24 -5.27
N GLU A 394 9.42 -11.25 -5.38
CA GLU A 394 8.70 -11.18 -6.65
C GLU A 394 8.20 -9.76 -6.93
N SER A 395 7.54 -9.58 -8.07
CA SER A 395 6.89 -8.31 -8.37
C SER A 395 5.74 -8.06 -7.40
N LEU A 396 5.67 -6.86 -6.84
CA LEU A 396 4.68 -6.49 -5.83
C LEU A 396 4.26 -5.02 -5.97
N TRP A 397 3.17 -4.65 -5.32
CA TRP A 397 2.77 -3.26 -5.14
C TRP A 397 3.36 -2.71 -3.84
N VAL A 398 3.78 -1.44 -3.84
CA VAL A 398 4.32 -0.80 -2.65
C VAL A 398 4.10 0.71 -2.65
N LEU A 399 3.71 1.26 -1.50
CA LEU A 399 3.85 2.68 -1.23
C LEU A 399 5.22 2.95 -0.58
N PRO A 400 6.02 3.90 -1.10
CA PRO A 400 7.30 4.26 -0.51
C PRO A 400 7.16 4.76 0.94
N SER A 401 8.23 4.59 1.73
CA SER A 401 8.26 4.98 3.15
C SER A 401 7.90 6.45 3.39
N LEU A 402 8.25 7.33 2.44
CA LEU A 402 7.94 8.78 2.46
C LEU A 402 6.43 9.06 2.61
N VAL A 403 5.58 8.20 2.06
CA VAL A 403 4.12 8.33 2.08
C VAL A 403 3.57 8.19 3.52
N TYR A 404 4.30 7.48 4.37
CA TYR A 404 3.90 7.22 5.75
C TYR A 404 4.59 8.14 6.76
N GLY A 405 5.18 9.23 6.30
CA GLY A 405 5.96 10.16 7.11
C GLY A 405 5.22 10.70 8.34
N VAL A 406 5.99 10.98 9.39
CA VAL A 406 5.56 11.12 10.78
C VAL A 406 5.25 12.57 11.17
N ARG A 407 4.20 12.74 11.99
CA ARG A 407 4.02 13.89 12.89
C ARG A 407 5.21 13.96 13.84
N GLN A 408 6.10 14.93 13.67
CA GLN A 408 7.15 15.22 14.66
C GLN A 408 6.54 15.53 16.02
#